data_AF-A0A3N2REH3-F1
#
_entry.id   AF-A0A3N2REH3-F1
#
_cell.length_a   1.000
_cell.length_b   1.000
_cell.length_c   1.000
_cell.angle_alpha   90.00
_cell.angle_beta   90.00
_cell.angle_gamma   90.00
#
_symmetry.space_group_name_H-M   'P 1'
#
loop_
_entity.id
_entity.type
_entity.pdbx_description
1 polymer ?
#
loop_
_entity_poly.entity_id
_entity_poly.type
_entity_poly.pdbx_seq_one_letter_code
_entity_poly.pdbx_strand_id
1 'polypeptide(L)'
;MAQWADRVQGDERLLIQALATRHWDGHVRERHLRSILPFQRDWLAAFVVQLLGEYVVEIAQAILASIDELDSALYGAFVKENPGFMATTERRVVSYWNCYYRHAGYKYREEYPAMVALRAIQRMAQ
;
A
#
# COMPACT_ATOMS: atom_id res chain seq x y z
N MET A 1 8.86 22.47 13.09
CA MET A 1 7.55 21.97 12.63
C MET A 1 7.01 20.98 13.67
N ALA A 2 5.85 21.08 14.29
CA ALA A 2 5.04 22.18 14.81
C ALA A 2 4.14 21.52 15.89
N GLN A 3 3.89 22.21 17.01
CA GLN A 3 3.35 21.72 18.30
C GLN A 3 1.87 21.24 18.29
N TRP A 4 1.28 20.99 17.11
CA TRP A 4 -0.12 20.60 16.96
C TRP A 4 -0.34 19.09 16.81
N ALA A 5 0.71 18.32 16.49
CA ALA A 5 0.59 16.88 16.26
C ALA A 5 0.14 16.11 17.52
N ASP A 6 0.48 16.61 18.71
CA ASP A 6 0.18 15.95 19.98
C ASP A 6 -1.29 16.08 20.43
N ARG A 7 -2.10 16.89 19.73
CA ARG A 7 -3.53 17.12 20.07
C ARG A 7 -4.50 16.30 19.23
N VAL A 8 -4.01 15.63 18.20
CA VAL A 8 -4.85 14.92 17.23
C VAL A 8 -4.98 13.45 17.64
N GLN A 9 -6.21 12.99 17.90
CA GLN A 9 -6.51 11.63 18.34
C GLN A 9 -7.50 10.95 17.37
N GLY A 10 -7.56 9.62 17.43
CA GLY A 10 -8.48 8.84 16.59
C GLY A 10 -8.21 9.00 15.09
N ASP A 11 -9.29 9.07 14.29
CA ASP A 11 -9.23 9.02 12.84
C ASP A 11 -8.50 10.24 12.22
N GLU A 12 -8.51 11.40 12.86
CA GLU A 12 -7.75 12.57 12.39
C GLU A 12 -6.24 12.28 12.36
N ARG A 13 -5.73 11.57 13.36
CA ARG A 13 -4.31 11.18 13.42
C ARG A 13 -4.02 10.18 12.31
N LEU A 14 -4.90 9.20 12.10
CA LEU A 14 -4.76 8.22 11.03
C LEU A 14 -4.77 8.89 9.66
N LEU A 15 -5.62 9.90 9.45
CA LEU A 15 -5.65 10.65 8.19
C LEU A 15 -4.33 11.38 7.94
N ILE A 16 -3.74 12.00 8.97
CA ILE A 16 -2.42 12.64 8.86
C ILE A 16 -1.36 11.61 8.49
N GLN A 17 -1.33 10.44 9.16
CA GLN A 17 -0.37 9.38 8.83
C GLN A 17 -0.58 8.87 7.39
N ALA A 18 -1.83 8.67 6.97
CA ALA A 18 -2.19 8.22 5.63
C ALA A 18 -1.74 9.23 4.56
N LEU A 19 -1.96 10.54 4.77
CA LEU A 19 -1.45 11.59 3.90
C LEU A 19 0.08 11.63 3.86
N ALA A 20 0.75 11.38 4.99
CA ALA A 20 2.20 11.34 5.07
C ALA A 20 2.83 10.16 4.31
N THR A 21 2.07 9.13 3.96
CA THR A 21 2.51 8.09 3.00
C THR A 21 2.76 8.63 1.58
N ARG A 22 2.40 9.89 1.30
CA ARG A 22 2.64 10.61 0.03
C ARG A 22 3.89 11.48 0.05
N HIS A 23 4.67 11.46 1.13
CA HIS A 23 5.91 12.23 1.24
C HIS A 23 6.92 11.83 0.15
N TRP A 24 7.89 12.70 -0.16
CA TRP A 24 8.89 12.44 -1.21
C TRP A 24 9.96 11.43 -0.77
N ASP A 25 10.26 11.36 0.54
CA ASP A 25 11.22 10.44 1.14
C ASP A 25 10.59 9.06 1.44
N GLY A 26 11.11 8.00 0.82
CA GLY A 26 10.68 6.62 1.00
C GLY A 26 10.66 6.13 2.47
N HIS A 27 11.63 6.53 3.28
CA HIS A 27 11.70 6.11 4.69
C HIS A 27 10.59 6.74 5.54
N VAL A 28 10.25 8.00 5.25
CA VAL A 28 9.13 8.68 5.90
C VAL A 28 7.83 7.99 5.55
N ARG A 29 7.63 7.63 4.28
CA ARG A 29 6.43 6.95 3.81
C ARG A 29 6.27 5.57 4.45
N GLU A 30 7.33 4.77 4.48
CA GLU A 30 7.30 3.44 5.09
C GLU A 30 6.98 3.51 6.59
N ARG A 31 7.59 4.47 7.31
CA ARG A 31 7.29 4.72 8.72
C ARG A 31 5.80 4.99 8.93
N HIS A 32 5.21 5.86 8.11
CA HIS A 32 3.81 6.21 8.24
C HIS A 32 2.87 5.08 7.78
N LEU A 33 3.23 4.31 6.75
CA LEU A 33 2.53 3.09 6.36
C LEU A 33 2.45 2.12 7.54
N ARG A 34 3.58 1.81 8.18
CA ARG A 34 3.64 0.89 9.33
C ARG A 34 2.77 1.36 10.49
N SER A 35 2.60 2.68 10.65
CA SER A 35 1.74 3.24 11.70
C SER A 35 0.24 3.11 11.40
N ILE A 36 -0.18 2.93 10.14
CA ILE A 36 -1.60 2.81 9.77
C ILE A 36 -2.04 1.36 9.53
N LEU A 37 -1.13 0.44 9.20
CA LEU A 37 -1.44 -0.96 8.90
C LEU A 37 -2.26 -1.69 9.99
N PRO A 38 -2.04 -1.45 11.30
CA PRO A 38 -2.83 -2.12 12.34
C PRO A 38 -4.29 -1.67 12.45
N PHE A 39 -4.71 -0.63 11.72
CA PHE A 39 -6.03 -0.03 11.87
C PHE A 39 -6.97 -0.43 10.74
N GLN A 40 -8.16 -0.95 11.10
CA GLN A 40 -9.19 -1.38 10.16
C GLN A 40 -10.17 -0.22 9.90
N ARG A 41 -9.85 0.61 8.90
CA ARG A 41 -10.72 1.65 8.36
C ARG A 41 -10.77 1.52 6.84
N ASP A 42 -11.97 1.44 6.28
CA ASP A 42 -12.16 1.14 4.85
C ASP A 42 -11.43 2.16 3.95
N TRP A 43 -11.43 3.44 4.37
CA TRP A 43 -10.74 4.51 3.64
C TRP A 43 -9.21 4.41 3.67
N LEU A 44 -8.60 3.67 4.61
CA LEU A 44 -7.15 3.44 4.65
C LEU A 44 -6.69 2.50 3.54
N ALA A 45 -7.55 1.59 3.07
CA ALA A 45 -7.21 0.63 2.02
C ALA A 45 -6.74 1.33 0.74
N ALA A 46 -7.35 2.47 0.39
CA ALA A 46 -6.93 3.29 -0.75
C ALA A 46 -5.47 3.75 -0.62
N PHE A 47 -5.04 4.17 0.57
CA PHE A 47 -3.67 4.63 0.83
C PHE A 47 -2.67 3.48 0.79
N VAL A 48 -3.02 2.32 1.36
CA VAL A 48 -2.17 1.13 1.37
C VAL A 48 -1.99 0.59 -0.06
N VAL A 49 -3.09 0.35 -0.78
CA VAL A 49 -3.04 -0.22 -2.14
C VAL A 49 -2.36 0.73 -3.13
N GLN A 50 -2.56 2.05 -2.99
CA GLN A 50 -1.91 3.04 -3.85
C GLN A 50 -0.37 2.90 -3.85
N LEU A 51 0.23 2.52 -2.72
CA LEU A 51 1.68 2.38 -2.57
C LEU A 51 2.27 1.21 -3.36
N LEU A 52 1.47 0.17 -3.65
CA LEU A 52 1.92 -0.95 -4.48
C LEU A 52 2.19 -0.51 -5.92
N GLY A 53 1.45 0.49 -6.42
CA GLY A 53 1.60 1.05 -7.75
C GLY A 53 2.75 2.06 -7.88
N GLU A 54 3.82 1.93 -7.10
CA GLU A 54 4.94 2.88 -7.05
C GLU A 54 6.30 2.20 -7.13
N TYR A 55 7.36 2.99 -7.32
CA TYR A 55 8.69 2.49 -7.65
C TYR A 55 9.53 2.06 -6.44
N VAL A 56 9.07 2.22 -5.19
CA VAL A 56 9.84 1.88 -3.98
C VAL A 56 9.47 0.46 -3.52
N VAL A 57 10.33 -0.51 -3.81
CA VAL A 57 10.01 -1.93 -3.58
C VAL A 57 9.93 -2.29 -2.09
N GLU A 58 10.70 -1.62 -1.24
CA GLU A 58 10.73 -1.82 0.21
C GLU A 58 9.37 -1.54 0.86
N ILE A 59 8.64 -0.54 0.35
CA ILE A 59 7.28 -0.24 0.80
C ILE A 59 6.33 -1.39 0.41
N ALA A 60 6.46 -1.93 -0.80
CA ALA A 60 5.67 -3.08 -1.22
C ALA A 60 6.00 -4.35 -0.41
N GLN A 61 7.27 -4.55 -0.04
CA GLN A 61 7.69 -5.62 0.86
C GLN A 61 7.07 -5.45 2.26
N ALA A 62 7.00 -4.23 2.80
CA ALA A 62 6.37 -3.97 4.09
C ALA A 62 4.87 -4.31 4.07
N ILE A 63 4.16 -3.98 2.98
CA ILE A 63 2.75 -4.37 2.80
C ILE A 63 2.63 -5.89 2.69
N LEU A 64 3.47 -6.53 1.86
CA LEU A 64 3.46 -7.97 1.67
C LEU A 64 3.70 -8.72 2.98
N ALA A 65 4.62 -8.23 3.82
CA ALA A 65 4.91 -8.82 5.12
C ALA A 65 3.75 -8.72 6.12
N SER A 66 2.80 -7.80 5.89
CA SER A 66 1.65 -7.56 6.76
C SER A 66 0.35 -8.13 6.18
N ILE A 67 0.42 -8.89 5.07
CA ILE A 67 -0.75 -9.31 4.30
C ILE A 67 -1.73 -10.14 5.12
N ASP A 68 -1.22 -11.01 6.00
CA ASP A 68 -2.02 -11.89 6.85
C ASP A 68 -2.69 -11.16 8.02
N GLU A 69 -2.27 -9.92 8.30
CA GLU A 69 -2.84 -9.06 9.35
C GLU A 69 -3.93 -8.12 8.81
N LEU A 70 -4.08 -8.03 7.48
CA LEU A 70 -5.12 -7.21 6.87
C LEU A 70 -6.50 -7.83 7.06
N ASP A 71 -7.50 -6.98 7.32
CA ASP A 71 -8.88 -7.44 7.35
C ASP A 71 -9.36 -7.81 5.94
N SER A 72 -9.48 -9.11 5.70
CA SER A 72 -9.86 -9.67 4.41
C SER A 72 -11.24 -9.19 3.94
N ALA A 73 -12.20 -8.99 4.86
CA ALA A 73 -13.53 -8.52 4.48
C ALA A 73 -13.49 -7.06 4.01
N LEU A 74 -12.76 -6.21 4.73
CA LEU A 74 -12.57 -4.81 4.40
C LEU A 74 -11.84 -4.63 3.06
N TYR A 75 -10.69 -5.29 2.88
CA TYR A 75 -9.93 -5.19 1.64
C TYR A 75 -10.65 -5.86 0.47
N GLY A 76 -11.39 -6.95 0.72
CA GLY A 76 -12.27 -7.58 -0.27
C GLY A 76 -13.38 -6.65 -0.76
N ALA A 77 -14.05 -5.92 0.15
CA ALA A 77 -15.03 -4.91 -0.21
C ALA A 77 -14.41 -3.77 -1.03
N PHE A 78 -13.26 -3.24 -0.57
CA PHE A 78 -12.52 -2.19 -1.29
C PHE A 78 -12.20 -2.60 -2.74
N VAL A 79 -11.74 -3.83 -2.97
CA VAL A 79 -11.44 -4.34 -4.32
C VAL A 79 -12.69 -4.39 -5.19
N LYS A 80 -13.82 -4.88 -4.66
CA LYS A 80 -15.10 -4.98 -5.39
C LYS A 80 -15.65 -3.60 -5.78
N GLU A 81 -15.52 -2.63 -4.89
CA GLU A 81 -16.01 -1.27 -5.08
C GLU A 81 -15.12 -0.44 -6.02
N ASN A 82 -13.83 -0.79 -6.14
CA ASN A 82 -12.84 0.05 -6.83
C ASN A 82 -12.09 -0.66 -7.98
N PRO A 83 -12.78 -1.33 -8.95
CA PRO A 83 -12.11 -2.11 -9.99
C PRO A 83 -11.19 -1.28 -10.90
N GLY A 84 -11.56 -0.04 -11.22
CA GLY A 84 -10.73 0.88 -12.03
C GLY A 84 -9.45 1.30 -11.32
N PHE A 85 -9.50 1.47 -10.00
CA PHE A 85 -8.35 1.77 -9.16
C PHE A 85 -7.39 0.58 -9.11
N MET A 86 -7.92 -0.64 -8.92
CA MET A 86 -7.14 -1.87 -8.93
C MET A 86 -6.43 -2.09 -10.26
N ALA A 87 -7.14 -1.93 -11.39
CA ALA A 87 -6.57 -2.07 -12.71
C ALA A 87 -5.47 -1.02 -12.99
N THR A 88 -5.65 0.20 -12.50
CA THR A 88 -4.63 1.27 -12.63
C THR A 88 -3.39 0.96 -11.81
N THR A 89 -3.57 0.46 -10.58
CA THR A 89 -2.48 0.04 -9.70
C THR A 89 -1.69 -1.10 -10.34
N GLU A 90 -2.37 -2.11 -10.90
CA GLU A 90 -1.72 -3.23 -11.58
C GLU A 90 -0.88 -2.78 -12.79
N ARG A 91 -1.40 -1.88 -13.64
CA ARG A 91 -0.63 -1.32 -14.76
C ARG A 91 0.64 -0.62 -14.29
N ARG A 92 0.58 0.11 -13.18
CA ARG A 92 1.75 0.76 -12.58
C ARG A 92 2.74 -0.26 -12.01
N VAL A 93 2.27 -1.27 -11.29
CA VAL A 93 3.10 -2.39 -10.80
C VAL A 93 3.89 -3.01 -11.96
N VAL A 94 3.23 -3.31 -13.08
CA VAL A 94 3.87 -3.86 -14.28
C VAL A 94 4.91 -2.90 -14.86
N SER A 95 4.56 -1.63 -14.99
CA SER A 95 5.44 -0.60 -15.55
C SER A 95 6.72 -0.42 -14.71
N TYR A 96 6.59 -0.28 -13.39
CA TYR A 96 7.72 -0.10 -12.49
C TYR A 96 8.58 -1.36 -12.39
N TRP A 97 7.97 -2.54 -12.31
CA TRP A 97 8.69 -3.80 -12.38
C TRP A 97 9.55 -3.88 -13.65
N ASN A 98 8.94 -3.62 -14.82
CA ASN A 98 9.64 -3.69 -16.09
C ASN A 98 10.79 -2.67 -16.19
N CYS A 99 10.58 -1.44 -15.73
CA CYS A 99 11.57 -0.36 -15.85
C CYS A 99 12.75 -0.49 -14.89
N TYR A 100 12.50 -0.92 -13.65
CA TYR A 100 13.49 -0.81 -12.57
C TYR A 100 13.93 -2.16 -11.99
N TYR A 101 13.05 -3.16 -11.97
CA TYR A 101 13.25 -4.36 -11.14
C TYR A 101 13.44 -5.67 -11.90
N ARG A 102 13.01 -5.75 -13.17
CA ARG A 102 13.16 -6.93 -14.02
C ARG A 102 14.61 -7.43 -14.10
N HIS A 103 15.56 -6.51 -14.12
CA HIS A 103 16.99 -6.80 -14.22
C HIS A 103 17.75 -6.58 -12.91
N ALA A 104 17.04 -6.25 -11.82
CA ALA A 104 17.62 -5.87 -10.53
C ALA A 104 17.17 -6.79 -9.37
N GLY A 105 16.93 -8.08 -9.66
CA GLY A 105 16.63 -9.10 -8.66
C GLY A 105 15.24 -9.73 -8.75
N TYR A 106 14.31 -9.14 -9.51
CA TYR A 106 12.97 -9.70 -9.74
C TYR A 106 12.79 -10.07 -11.20
N LYS A 107 13.44 -11.16 -11.64
CA LYS A 107 13.44 -11.59 -13.05
C LYS A 107 12.02 -11.86 -13.55
N TYR A 108 11.19 -12.47 -12.72
CA TYR A 108 9.79 -12.74 -13.04
C TYR A 108 8.88 -11.75 -12.31
N ARG A 109 7.88 -11.23 -13.03
CA ARG A 109 6.91 -10.27 -12.47
C ARG A 109 6.14 -10.87 -11.30
N GLU A 110 5.92 -12.17 -11.37
CA GLU A 110 5.21 -12.98 -10.39
C GLU A 110 5.97 -13.07 -9.05
N GLU A 111 7.26 -12.74 -9.03
CA GLU A 111 8.10 -12.67 -7.83
C GLU A 111 8.23 -11.24 -7.29
N TYR A 112 7.80 -10.23 -8.06
CA TYR A 112 7.91 -8.83 -7.66
C TYR A 112 6.96 -8.54 -6.48
N PRO A 113 7.45 -8.01 -5.33
CA PRO A 113 6.66 -7.90 -4.10
C PRO A 113 5.33 -7.18 -4.27
N ALA A 114 5.30 -6.11 -5.07
CA ALA A 114 4.07 -5.37 -5.30
C ALA A 114 3.03 -6.18 -6.09
N MET A 115 3.47 -7.02 -7.03
CA MET A 115 2.55 -7.91 -7.77
C MET A 115 2.03 -9.02 -6.85
N VAL A 116 2.89 -9.60 -6.01
CA VAL A 116 2.49 -10.64 -5.05
C VAL A 116 1.46 -10.08 -4.06
N ALA A 117 1.74 -8.92 -3.47
CA ALA A 117 0.84 -8.25 -2.54
C ALA A 117 -0.49 -7.87 -3.20
N LEU A 118 -0.45 -7.28 -4.40
CA LEU A 118 -1.66 -6.86 -5.12
C LEU A 118 -2.58 -8.06 -5.40
N ARG A 119 -2.03 -9.19 -5.85
CA ARG A 119 -2.79 -10.41 -6.09
C ARG A 119 -3.35 -11.01 -4.81
N ALA A 120 -2.59 -10.95 -3.71
CA ALA A 120 -3.08 -11.41 -2.41
C ALA A 120 -4.31 -10.59 -1.97
N ILE A 121 -4.25 -9.26 -2.10
CA ILE A 121 -5.37 -8.35 -1.83
C ILE A 121 -6.56 -8.65 -2.76
N GLN A 122 -6.32 -8.86 -4.06
CA GLN A 122 -7.39 -9.20 -5.01
C GLN A 122 -8.12 -10.50 -4.64
N ARG A 123 -7.43 -11.49 -4.04
CA ARG A 123 -8.04 -12.74 -3.59
C ARG A 123 -8.96 -12.57 -2.39
N MET A 124 -8.79 -11.51 -1.60
CA MET A 124 -9.69 -11.21 -0.48
C MET A 124 -11.11 -10.86 -0.94
N ALA A 125 -11.30 -10.54 -2.22
CA ALA A 125 -12.60 -10.30 -2.83
C ALA A 125 -13.32 -11.58 -3.31
N GLN A 126 -12.68 -12.76 -3.25
CA GLN A 126 -13.23 -14.03 -3.75
C GLN A 126 -14.16 -14.69 -2.74
#